data_AF-A0A3A4VG60-F1
#
_entry.id   AF-A0A3A4VG60-F1
#
_cell.length_a   1.000
_cell.length_b   1.000
_cell.length_c   1.000
_cell.angle_alpha   90.00
_cell.angle_beta   90.00
_cell.angle_gamma   90.00
#
_symmetry.space_group_name_H-M   'P 1'
#
loop_
_entity.id
_entity.type
_entity.pdbx_description
1 polymer ?
#
loop_
_entity_poly.entity_id
_entity_poly.type
_entity_poly.pdbx_seq_one_letter_code
_entity_poly.pdbx_strand_id
1 'polypeptide(L)'
;MAVMAIRMRWNRGFAPWKQALGSVIGLGLAGFLVFVDFFATRQQLRYIGAHDIDKIPHFFGGVLIALAYEWFALQPRLWRLMIVTLAVTVSWEVYEYYFDDDVRYYALHMTEIWQRDVIRDIAVAFFGSILWWFGFADRDEKK
;
A
#
# COMPACT_ATOMS: atom_id res chain seq x y z
N MET A 1 5.60 33.31 1.26
CA MET A 1 6.23 32.33 0.33
C MET A 1 5.62 30.93 0.39
N ALA A 2 5.39 30.33 1.57
CA ALA A 2 4.80 28.98 1.68
C ALA A 2 3.40 28.84 1.04
N VAL A 3 2.49 29.79 1.24
CA VAL A 3 1.13 29.79 0.65
C VAL A 3 1.16 29.84 -0.89
N MET A 4 2.10 30.58 -1.45
CA MET A 4 2.26 30.72 -2.90
C MET A 4 2.86 29.45 -3.53
N ALA A 5 3.77 28.77 -2.83
CA ALA A 5 4.32 27.47 -3.22
C ALA A 5 3.26 26.35 -3.16
N ILE A 6 2.39 26.36 -2.14
CA ILE A 6 1.25 25.43 -2.05
C ILE A 6 0.27 25.64 -3.21
N ARG A 7 -0.05 26.90 -3.53
CA ARG A 7 -1.00 27.25 -4.61
C ARG A 7 -0.47 26.93 -6.01
N MET A 8 0.83 27.17 -6.26
CA MET A 8 1.46 26.82 -7.55
C MET A 8 1.54 25.30 -7.77
N ARG A 9 1.69 24.51 -6.71
CA ARG A 9 1.78 23.05 -6.82
C ARG A 9 0.41 22.38 -6.98
N TRP A 10 -0.63 22.94 -6.34
CA TRP A 10 -2.02 22.58 -6.61
C TRP A 10 -2.38 22.80 -8.09
N ASN A 11 -1.84 23.86 -8.70
CA ASN A 11 -2.04 24.19 -10.11
C ASN A 11 -1.20 23.37 -11.10
N ARG A 12 -0.17 22.60 -10.67
CA ARG A 12 0.55 21.72 -11.59
C ARG A 12 -0.27 20.52 -12.03
N GLY A 13 -1.35 20.20 -11.31
CA GLY A 13 -2.24 19.09 -11.60
C GLY A 13 -1.50 17.76 -11.51
N PHE A 14 -1.87 16.90 -10.57
CA PHE A 14 -1.42 15.51 -10.67
C PHE A 14 -1.91 14.96 -12.01
N ALA A 15 -1.02 14.37 -12.81
CA ALA A 15 -1.38 13.97 -14.17
C ALA A 15 -2.69 13.16 -14.17
N PRO A 16 -3.67 13.46 -15.04
CA PRO A 16 -5.00 12.83 -14.97
C PRO A 16 -4.95 11.30 -14.99
N TRP A 17 -3.96 10.72 -15.68
CA TRP A 17 -3.77 9.26 -15.70
C TRP A 17 -3.35 8.68 -14.34
N LYS A 18 -2.60 9.42 -13.52
CA LYS A 18 -2.22 8.99 -12.16
C LYS A 18 -3.40 9.04 -11.20
N GLN A 19 -4.29 10.03 -11.36
CA GLN A 19 -5.57 10.09 -10.64
C GLN A 19 -6.44 8.87 -10.99
N ALA A 20 -6.58 8.60 -12.29
CA ALA A 20 -7.33 7.44 -12.77
C ALA A 20 -6.71 6.13 -12.25
N LEU A 21 -5.38 5.99 -12.32
CA LEU A 21 -4.67 4.81 -11.83
C LEU A 21 -4.86 4.60 -10.33
N GLY A 22 -4.66 5.65 -9.52
CA GLY A 22 -4.88 5.58 -8.07
C GLY A 22 -6.33 5.22 -7.72
N SER A 23 -7.29 5.73 -8.49
CA SER A 23 -8.71 5.38 -8.32
C SER A 23 -9.00 3.93 -8.69
N VAL A 24 -8.47 3.44 -9.80
CA VAL A 24 -8.62 2.04 -10.23
C VAL A 24 -7.99 1.08 -9.23
N ILE A 25 -6.77 1.37 -8.77
CA ILE A 25 -6.11 0.57 -7.73
C ILE A 25 -6.91 0.61 -6.43
N GLY A 26 -7.30 1.80 -5.96
CA GLY A 26 -8.05 1.96 -4.72
C GLY A 26 -9.40 1.24 -4.74
N LEU A 27 -10.17 1.39 -5.83
CA LEU A 27 -11.44 0.67 -6.00
C LEU A 27 -11.24 -0.85 -6.13
N GLY A 28 -10.18 -1.28 -6.81
CA GLY A 28 -9.83 -2.70 -6.93
C GLY A 28 -9.47 -3.33 -5.58
N LEU A 29 -8.67 -2.63 -4.76
CA LEU A 29 -8.33 -3.06 -3.41
C LEU A 29 -9.56 -3.10 -2.50
N ALA A 30 -10.41 -2.07 -2.55
CA ALA A 30 -11.67 -2.06 -1.80
C ALA A 30 -12.59 -3.21 -2.23
N GLY A 31 -12.70 -3.47 -3.53
CA GLY A 31 -13.46 -4.60 -4.07
C GLY A 31 -12.90 -5.95 -3.63
N PHE A 32 -11.57 -6.09 -3.57
CA PHE A 32 -10.92 -7.31 -3.06
C PHE A 32 -11.24 -7.54 -1.58
N LEU A 33 -11.15 -6.50 -0.73
CA LEU A 33 -11.50 -6.61 0.69
C LEU A 33 -12.98 -7.01 0.87
N VAL A 34 -13.89 -6.36 0.14
CA VAL A 34 -15.32 -6.73 0.15
C VAL A 34 -15.54 -8.18 -0.30
N PHE A 35 -14.80 -8.63 -1.32
CA PHE A 35 -14.86 -10.03 -1.75
C PHE A 35 -14.40 -10.98 -0.64
N VAL A 36 -13.25 -10.71 -0.01
CA VAL A 36 -12.70 -11.54 1.08
C VAL A 36 -13.66 -11.62 2.27
N ASP A 37 -14.19 -10.48 2.71
CA ASP A 37 -15.00 -10.40 3.94
C ASP A 37 -16.41 -10.98 3.77
N PHE A 38 -17.02 -10.79 2.59
CA PHE A 38 -18.45 -11.10 2.41
C PHE A 38 -18.73 -12.27 1.47
N PHE A 39 -17.81 -12.61 0.57
CA PHE A 39 -18.07 -13.56 -0.52
C PHE A 39 -17.10 -14.74 -0.56
N ALA A 40 -15.89 -14.61 -0.02
CA ALA A 40 -14.88 -15.65 -0.11
C ALA A 40 -15.24 -16.85 0.76
N THR A 41 -15.35 -18.01 0.12
CA THR A 41 -15.52 -19.28 0.81
C THR A 41 -14.21 -19.68 1.52
N ARG A 42 -14.30 -20.54 2.54
CA ARG A 42 -13.11 -21.11 3.21
C ARG A 42 -12.12 -21.77 2.24
N GLN A 43 -12.60 -22.40 1.16
CA GLN A 43 -11.73 -23.00 0.16
C GLN A 43 -10.95 -21.94 -0.62
N GLN A 44 -11.59 -20.81 -0.96
CA GLN A 44 -10.94 -19.69 -1.62
C GLN A 44 -9.93 -19.00 -0.71
N LEU A 45 -10.26 -18.76 0.56
CA LEU A 45 -9.31 -18.18 1.53
C LEU A 45 -8.07 -19.06 1.72
N ARG A 46 -8.25 -20.37 1.84
CA ARG A 46 -7.13 -21.33 1.87
C ARG A 46 -6.30 -21.30 0.59
N TYR A 47 -6.96 -21.19 -0.56
CA TYR A 47 -6.27 -21.10 -1.84
C TYR A 47 -5.44 -19.82 -1.95
N ILE A 48 -6.01 -18.67 -1.50
CA ILE A 48 -5.35 -17.37 -1.45
C ILE A 48 -4.09 -17.46 -0.59
N GLY A 49 -4.21 -17.92 0.66
CA GLY A 49 -3.07 -18.04 1.57
C GLY A 49 -2.04 -19.06 1.11
N ALA A 50 -2.45 -20.21 0.56
CA ALA A 50 -1.52 -21.25 0.10
C ALA A 50 -0.69 -20.83 -1.12
N HIS A 51 -1.16 -19.86 -1.92
CA HIS A 51 -0.49 -19.38 -3.12
C HIS A 51 0.01 -17.94 -3.00
N ASP A 52 0.00 -17.37 -1.78
CA ASP A 52 0.46 -15.99 -1.52
C ASP A 52 -0.24 -14.94 -2.43
N ILE A 53 -1.53 -15.15 -2.73
CA ILE A 53 -2.28 -14.28 -3.65
C ILE A 53 -2.57 -12.92 -3.02
N ASP A 54 -2.69 -12.88 -1.69
CA ASP A 54 -2.80 -11.68 -0.88
C ASP A 54 -1.59 -10.74 -1.04
N LYS A 55 -0.44 -11.22 -1.52
CA LYS A 55 0.71 -10.35 -1.82
C LYS A 55 0.44 -9.39 -2.98
N ILE A 56 -0.52 -9.72 -3.86
CA ILE A 56 -0.95 -8.83 -4.95
C ILE A 56 -1.55 -7.52 -4.39
N PRO A 57 -2.57 -7.56 -3.51
CA PRO A 57 -3.08 -6.34 -2.87
C PRO A 57 -2.02 -5.60 -2.04
N HIS A 58 -1.09 -6.28 -1.35
CA HIS A 58 0.01 -5.58 -0.65
C HIS A 58 0.93 -4.81 -1.62
N PHE A 59 1.26 -5.40 -2.77
CA PHE A 59 2.06 -4.74 -3.80
C PHE A 59 1.37 -3.46 -4.29
N PHE A 60 0.09 -3.58 -4.66
CA PHE A 60 -0.69 -2.45 -5.15
C PHE A 60 -1.00 -1.43 -4.05
N GLY A 61 -1.12 -1.85 -2.79
CA GLY A 61 -1.17 -0.99 -1.62
C GLY A 61 0.11 -0.15 -1.50
N GLY A 62 1.28 -0.75 -1.71
CA GLY A 62 2.56 -0.05 -1.80
C GLY A 62 2.59 1.01 -2.91
N VAL A 63 2.08 0.68 -4.10
CA VAL A 63 1.93 1.63 -5.22
C VAL A 63 0.99 2.78 -4.83
N LEU A 64 -0.13 2.48 -4.18
CA LEU A 64 -1.10 3.49 -3.74
C LEU A 64 -0.52 4.43 -2.67
N ILE A 65 0.27 3.90 -1.73
CA ILE A 65 1.01 4.71 -0.75
C ILE A 65 1.96 5.66 -1.48
N ALA A 66 2.71 5.17 -2.47
CA ALA A 66 3.65 6.01 -3.21
C ALA A 66 2.95 7.11 -4.02
N LEU A 67 1.82 6.77 -4.67
CA LEU A 67 0.94 7.71 -5.37
C LEU A 67 0.41 8.79 -4.42
N ALA A 68 -0.15 8.40 -3.28
CA ALA A 68 -0.67 9.33 -2.28
C ALA A 68 0.46 10.20 -1.70
N TYR A 69 1.61 9.61 -1.40
CA TYR A 69 2.77 10.34 -0.92
C TYR A 69 3.26 11.38 -1.94
N GLU A 70 3.34 11.03 -3.22
CA GLU A 70 3.70 11.97 -4.29
C GLU A 70 2.72 13.14 -4.37
N TRP A 71 1.42 12.86 -4.20
CA TRP A 71 0.37 13.87 -4.19
C TRP A 71 0.52 14.87 -3.04
N PHE A 72 0.70 14.39 -1.81
CA PHE A 72 0.62 15.22 -0.61
C PHE A 72 1.97 15.76 -0.13
N ALA A 73 3.08 15.07 -0.42
CA ALA A 73 4.39 15.43 0.13
C ALA A 73 4.97 16.67 -0.56
N LEU A 74 5.23 17.74 0.20
CA LEU A 74 5.82 18.99 -0.30
C LEU A 74 7.21 18.82 -0.94
N GLN A 75 8.01 17.89 -0.40
CA GLN A 75 9.33 17.56 -0.90
C GLN A 75 9.50 16.04 -0.89
N PRO A 76 9.05 15.34 -1.95
CA PRO A 76 9.14 13.90 -2.02
C PRO A 76 10.62 13.50 -2.04
N ARG A 77 11.00 12.64 -1.09
CA ARG A 77 12.32 11.98 -1.02
C ARG A 77 12.09 10.48 -0.79
N LEU A 78 12.95 9.65 -1.35
CA LEU A 78 12.84 8.19 -1.25
C LEU A 78 12.85 7.70 0.20
N TRP A 79 13.80 8.14 1.02
CA TRP A 79 13.87 7.70 2.43
C TRP A 79 12.61 8.08 3.22
N ARG A 80 11.96 9.21 2.90
CA ARG A 80 10.69 9.61 3.51
C ARG A 80 9.54 8.73 3.04
N LEU A 81 9.50 8.40 1.74
CA LEU A 81 8.57 7.40 1.22
C LEU A 81 8.76 6.07 1.95
N MET A 82 10.00 5.62 2.12
CA MET A 82 10.28 4.37 2.84
C MET A 82 9.76 4.39 4.28
N ILE A 83 9.92 5.50 5.00
CA ILE A 83 9.35 5.67 6.35
C ILE A 83 7.83 5.66 6.31
N VAL A 84 7.21 6.36 5.35
CA VAL A 84 5.75 6.39 5.21
C VAL A 84 5.19 5.00 4.87
N THR A 85 5.81 4.29 3.93
CA THR A 85 5.45 2.91 3.59
C THR A 85 5.55 2.02 4.82
N LEU A 86 6.68 2.05 5.54
CA LEU A 86 6.83 1.27 6.78
C LEU A 86 5.75 1.59 7.80
N ALA A 87 5.49 2.88 8.03
CA ALA A 87 4.50 3.32 9.01
C ALA A 87 3.09 2.82 8.65
N VAL A 88 2.70 2.91 7.37
CA VAL A 88 1.39 2.45 6.90
C VAL A 88 1.29 0.93 6.97
N THR A 89 2.28 0.19 6.48
CA THR A 89 2.23 -1.28 6.47
C THR A 89 2.25 -1.82 7.89
N VAL A 90 3.11 -1.32 8.78
CA VAL A 90 3.10 -1.75 10.19
C VAL A 90 1.77 -1.40 10.87
N SER A 91 1.19 -0.23 10.58
CA SER A 91 -0.12 0.13 11.14
C SER A 91 -1.24 -0.78 10.64
N TRP A 92 -1.14 -1.26 9.40
CA TRP A 92 -2.07 -2.23 8.82
C TRP A 92 -1.99 -3.59 9.53
N GLU A 93 -0.78 -4.14 9.72
CA GLU A 93 -0.56 -5.40 10.44
C GLU A 93 -1.06 -5.32 11.90
N VAL A 94 -0.85 -4.18 12.54
CA VAL A 94 -1.38 -3.92 13.89
C VAL A 94 -2.91 -3.88 13.86
N TYR A 95 -3.51 -3.24 12.85
CA TYR A 95 -4.96 -3.23 12.67
C TYR A 95 -5.49 -4.66 12.50
N GLU A 96 -4.92 -5.45 11.59
CA GLU A 96 -5.34 -6.84 11.38
C GLU A 96 -5.22 -7.67 12.66
N TYR A 97 -4.13 -7.54 13.41
CA TYR A 97 -3.98 -8.23 14.69
C TYR A 97 -5.11 -7.92 15.70
N TYR A 98 -5.63 -6.68 15.72
CA TYR A 98 -6.68 -6.29 16.66
C TYR A 98 -8.10 -6.58 16.17
N PHE A 99 -8.32 -6.59 14.85
CA PHE A 99 -9.66 -6.62 14.25
C PHE A 99 -9.98 -7.89 13.46
N ASP A 100 -8.98 -8.72 13.13
CA ASP A 100 -9.16 -10.02 12.48
C ASP A 100 -8.84 -11.16 13.47
N ASP A 101 -9.89 -11.94 13.79
CA ASP A 101 -9.79 -13.06 14.72
C ASP A 101 -8.86 -14.18 14.23
N ASP A 102 -8.81 -14.42 12.92
CA ASP A 102 -7.96 -15.44 12.32
C ASP A 102 -6.49 -14.99 12.39
N VAL A 103 -6.19 -13.74 12.02
CA VAL A 103 -4.84 -13.17 12.13
C VAL A 103 -4.36 -13.20 13.58
N ARG A 104 -5.21 -12.80 14.54
CA ARG A 104 -4.89 -12.87 15.96
C ARG A 104 -4.63 -14.31 16.42
N TYR A 105 -5.42 -15.27 15.94
CA TYR A 105 -5.19 -16.69 16.24
C TYR A 105 -3.83 -17.16 15.73
N TYR A 106 -3.48 -16.84 14.48
CA TYR A 106 -2.19 -17.17 13.88
C TYR A 106 -1.02 -16.52 14.62
N ALA A 107 -1.15 -15.25 15.02
CA ALA A 107 -0.11 -14.55 15.78
C ALA A 107 0.18 -15.23 17.13
N LEU A 108 -0.85 -15.71 17.84
CA LEU A 108 -0.74 -16.31 19.18
C LEU A 108 -0.33 -17.79 19.17
N HIS A 109 -0.73 -18.56 18.15
CA HIS A 109 -0.55 -20.02 18.12
C HIS A 109 0.41 -20.51 17.03
N MET A 110 0.70 -19.68 16.04
CA MET A 110 1.55 -19.99 14.88
C MET A 110 2.50 -18.82 14.58
N THR A 111 3.17 -18.31 15.61
CA THR A 111 3.91 -17.04 15.58
C THR A 111 4.98 -16.98 14.49
N GLU A 112 5.70 -18.07 14.21
CA GLU A 112 6.71 -18.08 13.13
C GLU A 112 6.09 -17.89 11.75
N ILE A 113 4.92 -18.49 11.52
CA ILE A 113 4.18 -18.36 10.26
C ILE A 113 3.70 -16.92 10.11
N TRP A 114 3.06 -16.38 11.15
CA TRP A 114 2.58 -14.99 11.19
C TRP A 114 3.73 -13.97 10.98
N GLN A 115 4.86 -14.12 11.67
CA GLN A 115 6.01 -13.23 11.50
C GLN A 115 6.55 -13.25 10.07
N ARG A 116 6.63 -14.43 9.46
CA ARG A 116 7.11 -14.57 8.08
C ARG A 116 6.15 -13.92 7.09
N ASP A 117 4.86 -14.01 7.37
CA ASP A 117 3.80 -13.39 6.57
C ASP A 117 3.91 -11.87 6.59
N VAL A 118 3.88 -11.28 7.80
CA VAL A 118 4.08 -9.83 8.07
C VAL A 118 5.32 -9.29 7.35
N ILE A 119 6.45 -9.99 7.45
CA ILE A 119 7.69 -9.57 6.79
C ILE A 119 7.53 -9.54 5.27
N ARG A 120 6.85 -10.53 4.69
CA ARG A 120 6.59 -10.59 3.24
C ARG A 120 5.64 -9.49 2.81
N ASP A 121 4.60 -9.19 3.58
CA ASP A 121 3.64 -8.12 3.26
C ASP A 121 4.29 -6.74 3.26
N ILE A 122 5.07 -6.46 4.29
CA ILE A 122 5.89 -5.25 4.38
C ILE A 122 6.86 -5.20 3.18
N ALA A 123 7.60 -6.28 2.90
CA ALA A 123 8.58 -6.31 1.82
C ALA A 123 7.94 -6.11 0.43
N VAL A 124 6.77 -6.70 0.19
CA VAL A 124 6.04 -6.60 -1.08
C VAL A 124 5.44 -5.21 -1.26
N ALA A 125 4.90 -4.59 -0.20
CA ALA A 125 4.46 -3.21 -0.22
C ALA A 125 5.63 -2.24 -0.47
N PHE A 126 6.80 -2.49 0.15
CA PHE A 126 8.02 -1.76 -0.18
C PHE A 126 8.36 -1.89 -1.65
N PHE A 127 8.37 -3.11 -2.19
CA PHE A 127 8.67 -3.35 -3.59
C PHE A 127 7.74 -2.57 -4.52
N GLY A 128 6.43 -2.57 -4.26
CA GLY A 128 5.47 -1.76 -5.01
C GLY A 128 5.75 -0.25 -4.93
N SER A 129 5.98 0.27 -3.72
CA SER A 129 6.27 1.69 -3.52
C SER A 129 7.58 2.16 -4.17
N ILE A 130 8.62 1.31 -4.14
CA ILE A 130 9.93 1.56 -4.72
C ILE A 130 9.85 1.47 -6.25
N LEU A 131 9.14 0.50 -6.79
CA LEU A 131 8.94 0.38 -8.23
C LEU A 131 8.21 1.60 -8.78
N TRP A 132 7.17 2.06 -8.09
CA TRP A 132 6.50 3.33 -8.42
C TRP A 132 7.50 4.49 -8.44
N TRP A 133 8.27 4.63 -7.36
CA TRP A 133 9.25 5.71 -7.20
C TRP A 133 10.27 5.77 -8.34
N PHE A 134 10.80 4.61 -8.75
CA PHE A 134 11.82 4.55 -9.79
C PHE A 134 11.26 4.56 -11.21
N GLY A 135 10.07 4.01 -11.43
CA GLY A 135 9.49 3.85 -12.77
C GLY A 135 8.57 5.00 -13.22
N PHE A 136 7.85 5.65 -12.29
CA PHE A 136 6.68 6.46 -12.64
C PHE A 136 6.50 7.76 -11.86
N ALA A 137 7.20 7.94 -10.73
CA ALA A 137 7.11 9.17 -9.96
C ALA A 137 7.58 10.36 -10.81
N ASP A 138 6.82 11.46 -10.79
CA ASP A 138 7.19 12.72 -11.46
C ASP A 138 8.36 13.32 -10.70
N ARG A 139 9.54 12.92 -11.13
CA ARG A 139 10.79 13.55 -10.77
C ARG A 139 11.00 14.69 -11.75
N ASP A 140 10.11 15.68 -11.70
CA ASP A 140 10.30 16.96 -12.37
C ASP A 140 11.67 17.50 -11.96
N GLU A 141 12.62 17.37 -12.89
CA GLU A 141 13.72 18.26 -13.18
C GLU A 141 14.35 18.93 -11.97
N LYS A 142 15.29 18.23 -11.33
CA LYS A 142 16.43 18.90 -10.68
C LYS A 142 17.65 18.76 -11.58
N LYS A 143 17.67 19.58 -12.63
CA LYS A 143 18.92 20.24 -13.01
C LYS A 143 19.22 21.31 -11.95
#